data_AF-A0A8D2B713-F1
#
_entry.id   AF-A0A8D2B713-F1
#
_cell.length_a   1.000
_cell.length_b   1.000
_cell.length_c   1.000
_cell.angle_alpha   90.00
_cell.angle_beta   90.00
_cell.angle_gamma   90.00
#
_symmetry.space_group_name_H-M   'P 1'
#
loop_
_entity.id
_entity.type
_entity.pdbx_description
1 polymer ?
#
loop_
_entity_poly.entity_id
_entity_poly.type
_entity_poly.pdbx_seq_one_letter_code
_entity_poly.pdbx_strand_id
1 'polypeptide(L)'
;MSSPPPARRGFYRQEVTKTAWEVRAVYQDLQPVGSGAYGAVCSAVDSRTGTKVAIKKLYRPFQSELFAKRAYRELRLLKHMHHENVIGLLDVFTPDETLDDFTDFYLVMPFMGTDLGKLMKHETLSEDRVQFLVYQMLKGLRDLKPGNLAVNEDCELKILDFGLARQADSEMTGYVVTRWYRAPEVILNWMHYTQTVDIWSVGCIMAEMITGKILFKGNDHLDQLKEIMKVTGTPPAEFVQKLQSAEAKNYMKGLPELEKKDFASFLTHASPLAVNLLEKMLVLDAEQRVTAAEALAHPYFESLHDTEDEPKAQKYDDSFDDVDRTLDEWKRVTYKEVLSFKPPRQPGARVPKETAL
;
A
#
# COMPACT_ATOMS: atom_id res chain seq x y z
N MET A 1 -42.04 -0.03 -8.47
CA MET A 1 -40.71 -0.32 -7.87
C MET A 1 -40.98 -0.72 -6.43
N SER A 2 -40.73 -1.97 -6.07
CA SER A 2 -40.89 -2.45 -4.69
C SER A 2 -39.84 -1.80 -3.81
N SER A 3 -40.24 -1.32 -2.64
CA SER A 3 -39.30 -0.88 -1.60
C SER A 3 -38.35 -2.03 -1.26
N PRO A 4 -37.04 -1.78 -1.11
CA PRO A 4 -36.09 -2.84 -0.82
C PRO A 4 -36.41 -3.45 0.56
N PRO A 5 -36.13 -4.74 0.77
CA PRO A 5 -36.46 -5.43 2.02
C PRO A 5 -35.84 -4.72 3.24
N PRO A 6 -36.47 -4.76 4.43
CA PRO A 6 -35.94 -4.12 5.63
C PRO A 6 -34.54 -4.64 5.97
N ALA A 7 -33.70 -3.78 6.54
CA ALA A 7 -32.36 -4.17 6.97
C ALA A 7 -32.43 -5.24 8.07
N ARG A 8 -31.43 -6.12 8.09
CA ARG A 8 -31.35 -7.20 9.08
C ARG A 8 -31.24 -6.65 10.51
N ARG A 9 -31.74 -7.40 11.50
CA ARG A 9 -31.55 -7.06 12.93
C ARG A 9 -30.06 -6.88 13.25
N GLY A 10 -29.69 -5.71 13.77
CA GLY A 10 -28.29 -5.35 14.06
C GLY A 10 -27.55 -4.68 12.90
N PHE A 11 -28.21 -4.48 11.76
CA PHE A 11 -27.74 -3.71 10.62
C PHE A 11 -28.70 -2.55 10.33
N TYR A 12 -28.22 -1.53 9.64
CA TYR A 12 -29.06 -0.52 9.02
C TYR A 12 -28.59 -0.25 7.60
N ARG A 13 -29.51 0.23 6.78
CA ARG A 13 -29.25 0.56 5.38
C ARG A 13 -29.19 2.07 5.19
N GLN A 14 -28.16 2.52 4.49
CA GLN A 14 -27.98 3.91 4.09
C GLN A 14 -27.49 3.96 2.65
N GLU A 15 -28.00 4.90 1.85
CA GLU A 15 -27.44 5.15 0.53
C GLU A 15 -26.24 6.09 0.65
N VAL A 16 -25.07 5.62 0.19
CA VAL A 16 -23.84 6.42 0.15
C VAL A 16 -23.33 6.42 -1.28
N THR A 17 -23.13 7.61 -1.85
CA THR A 17 -22.62 7.79 -3.23
C THR A 17 -23.33 6.92 -4.27
N LYS A 18 -24.68 6.86 -4.24
CA LYS A 18 -25.53 6.04 -5.14
C LYS A 18 -25.37 4.52 -4.98
N THR A 19 -24.77 4.07 -3.89
CA THR A 19 -24.66 2.65 -3.55
C THR A 19 -25.38 2.41 -2.23
N ALA A 20 -26.17 1.33 -2.14
CA ALA A 20 -26.78 0.92 -0.89
C ALA A 20 -25.72 0.25 0.00
N TRP A 21 -25.51 0.77 1.19
CA TRP A 21 -24.65 0.21 2.22
C TRP A 21 -25.54 -0.40 3.29
N GLU A 22 -25.24 -1.63 3.69
CA GLU A 22 -25.89 -2.29 4.82
C GLU A 22 -24.81 -2.65 5.83
N VAL A 23 -24.73 -1.87 6.90
CA VAL A 23 -23.61 -1.88 7.85
C VAL A 23 -24.10 -2.20 9.26
N ARG A 24 -23.23 -2.78 10.08
CA ARG A 24 -23.57 -3.08 11.49
C ARG A 24 -23.95 -1.78 12.22
N ALA A 25 -24.97 -1.83 13.06
CA ALA A 25 -25.48 -0.70 13.84
C ALA A 25 -24.45 -0.07 14.81
N VAL A 26 -23.35 -0.78 15.10
CA VAL A 26 -22.23 -0.26 15.90
C VAL A 26 -21.44 0.83 15.18
N TYR A 27 -21.47 0.86 13.85
CA TYR A 27 -20.78 1.87 13.04
C TYR A 27 -21.75 2.97 12.66
N GLN A 28 -21.51 4.19 13.12
CA GLN A 28 -22.41 5.34 12.95
C GLN A 28 -21.77 6.43 12.11
N ASP A 29 -22.56 7.39 11.64
CA ASP A 29 -22.11 8.58 10.91
C ASP A 29 -21.27 8.29 9.66
N LEU A 30 -21.80 7.45 8.74
CA LEU A 30 -21.10 7.16 7.48
C LEU A 30 -20.91 8.42 6.65
N GLN A 31 -19.64 8.73 6.34
CA GLN A 31 -19.25 9.82 5.46
C GLN A 31 -18.37 9.28 4.33
N PRO A 32 -18.70 9.53 3.05
CA PRO A 32 -17.87 9.08 1.94
C PRO A 32 -16.48 9.73 1.97
N VAL A 33 -15.43 8.92 1.78
CA VAL A 33 -14.03 9.36 1.77
C VAL A 33 -13.42 9.23 0.37
N GLY A 34 -13.70 8.12 -0.31
CA GLY A 34 -13.15 7.86 -1.64
C GLY A 34 -13.79 6.65 -2.32
N SER A 35 -13.61 6.56 -3.62
CA SER A 35 -14.10 5.45 -4.44
C SER A 35 -13.03 5.05 -5.45
N GLY A 36 -12.88 3.74 -5.67
CA GLY A 36 -11.96 3.18 -6.67
C GLY A 36 -12.58 2.02 -7.43
N ALA A 37 -11.81 1.40 -8.32
CA ALA A 37 -12.27 0.30 -9.16
C ALA A 37 -12.73 -0.94 -8.37
N TYR A 38 -12.23 -1.14 -7.15
CA TYR A 38 -12.46 -2.33 -6.33
C TYR A 38 -13.39 -2.09 -5.13
N GLY A 39 -13.87 -0.86 -4.92
CA GLY A 39 -14.74 -0.55 -3.79
C GLY A 39 -14.90 0.94 -3.51
N ALA A 40 -15.76 1.25 -2.55
CA ALA A 40 -15.86 2.57 -1.94
C ALA A 40 -15.51 2.52 -0.46
N VAL A 41 -15.01 3.63 0.05
CA VAL A 41 -14.60 3.80 1.44
C VAL A 41 -15.42 4.92 2.07
N CYS A 42 -16.01 4.63 3.22
CA CYS A 42 -16.62 5.62 4.10
C CYS A 42 -15.84 5.68 5.41
N SER A 43 -15.74 6.86 6.01
CA SER A 43 -15.42 6.96 7.44
C SER A 43 -16.69 6.74 8.25
N ALA A 44 -16.55 6.19 9.46
CA ALA A 44 -17.62 6.00 10.43
C ALA A 44 -17.04 6.11 11.85
N VAL A 45 -17.91 6.20 12.86
CA VAL A 45 -17.53 6.12 14.27
C VAL A 45 -17.93 4.75 14.82
N ASP A 46 -16.99 4.02 15.42
CA ASP A 46 -17.29 2.80 16.16
C ASP A 46 -17.84 3.17 17.55
N SER A 47 -19.14 3.01 17.74
CA SER A 47 -19.83 3.36 19.00
C SER A 47 -19.34 2.59 20.23
N ARG A 48 -18.63 1.47 20.06
CA ARG A 48 -18.07 0.69 21.18
C ARG A 48 -16.85 1.39 21.80
N THR A 49 -16.06 2.07 20.97
CA THR A 49 -14.77 2.67 21.34
C THR A 49 -14.76 4.18 21.24
N GLY A 50 -15.70 4.77 20.50
CA GLY A 50 -15.69 6.18 20.10
C GLY A 50 -14.66 6.52 19.01
N THR A 51 -13.94 5.52 18.48
CA THR A 51 -12.85 5.77 17.51
C THR A 51 -13.38 5.86 16.08
N LYS A 52 -12.78 6.73 15.28
CA LYS A 52 -13.07 6.83 13.84
C LYS A 52 -12.45 5.65 13.09
N VAL A 53 -13.22 5.05 12.17
CA VAL A 53 -12.82 3.89 11.36
C VAL A 53 -13.08 4.15 9.88
N ALA A 54 -12.35 3.46 9.01
CA ALA A 54 -12.59 3.42 7.58
C ALA A 54 -13.27 2.09 7.23
N ILE A 55 -14.47 2.15 6.62
CA ILE A 55 -15.22 0.98 6.16
C ILE A 55 -15.14 0.95 4.64
N LYS A 56 -14.55 -0.10 4.09
CA LYS A 56 -14.48 -0.35 2.65
C LYS A 56 -15.54 -1.37 2.25
N LYS A 57 -16.47 -0.99 1.39
CA LYS A 57 -17.40 -1.90 0.70
C LYS A 57 -16.74 -2.37 -0.60
N LEU A 58 -16.61 -3.68 -0.79
CA LEU A 58 -16.07 -4.23 -2.04
C LEU A 58 -17.13 -4.16 -3.14
N TYR A 59 -16.74 -3.76 -4.35
CA TYR A 59 -17.66 -3.68 -5.48
C TYR A 59 -17.76 -5.01 -6.20
N ARG A 60 -18.94 -5.65 -6.12
CA ARG A 60 -19.27 -6.90 -6.82
C ARG A 60 -18.12 -7.91 -6.75
N PRO A 61 -17.65 -8.28 -5.55
CA PRO A 61 -16.44 -9.09 -5.39
C PRO A 61 -16.54 -10.45 -6.09
N PHE A 62 -17.74 -10.95 -6.36
CA PHE A 62 -17.99 -12.25 -6.99
C PHE A 62 -18.56 -12.15 -8.41
N GLN A 63 -18.27 -11.07 -9.16
CA GLN A 63 -18.74 -10.96 -10.55
C GLN A 63 -17.95 -11.84 -11.54
N SER A 64 -16.73 -12.24 -11.18
CA SER A 64 -15.90 -13.18 -11.94
C SER A 64 -14.87 -13.82 -11.02
N GLU A 65 -14.29 -14.95 -11.45
CA GLU A 65 -13.26 -15.67 -10.67
C GLU A 65 -12.05 -14.77 -10.35
N LEU A 66 -11.65 -13.91 -11.30
CA LEU A 66 -10.57 -12.94 -11.10
C LEU A 66 -10.89 -11.94 -9.98
N PHE A 67 -12.12 -11.41 -9.95
CA PHE A 67 -12.54 -10.50 -8.88
C PHE A 67 -12.63 -11.22 -7.54
N ALA A 68 -13.12 -12.45 -7.53
CA ALA A 68 -13.27 -13.25 -6.32
C ALA A 68 -11.92 -13.62 -5.71
N LYS A 69 -10.96 -14.06 -6.54
CA LYS A 69 -9.56 -14.30 -6.15
C LYS A 69 -8.91 -13.04 -5.56
N ARG A 70 -9.11 -11.88 -6.19
CA ARG A 70 -8.57 -10.59 -5.70
C ARG A 70 -9.16 -10.20 -4.34
N ALA A 71 -10.48 -10.31 -4.19
CA ALA A 71 -11.19 -10.00 -2.96
C ALA A 71 -10.77 -10.92 -1.80
N TYR A 72 -10.62 -12.22 -2.08
CA TYR A 72 -10.11 -13.21 -1.12
C TYR A 72 -8.67 -12.90 -0.68
N ARG A 73 -7.78 -12.65 -1.65
CA ARG A 73 -6.37 -12.32 -1.39
C ARG A 73 -6.24 -11.05 -0.54
N GLU A 74 -7.02 -10.02 -0.86
CA GLU A 74 -7.05 -8.78 -0.08
C GLU A 74 -7.46 -9.05 1.37
N LEU A 75 -8.53 -9.81 1.59
CA LEU A 75 -8.97 -10.20 2.93
C LEU A 75 -7.89 -10.99 3.69
N ARG A 76 -7.28 -12.00 3.06
CA ARG A 76 -6.23 -12.81 3.69
C ARG A 76 -5.01 -12.01 4.08
N LEU A 77 -4.52 -11.16 3.17
CA LEU A 77 -3.37 -10.30 3.45
C LEU A 77 -3.67 -9.38 4.64
N LEU A 78 -4.82 -8.69 4.63
CA LEU A 78 -5.20 -7.79 5.71
C LEU A 78 -5.44 -8.49 7.06
N LYS A 79 -5.84 -9.78 7.04
CA LYS A 79 -5.93 -10.61 8.26
C LYS A 79 -4.56 -11.04 8.79
N HIS A 80 -3.59 -11.23 7.90
CA HIS A 80 -2.24 -11.68 8.25
C HIS A 80 -1.38 -10.55 8.80
N MET A 81 -1.60 -9.31 8.36
CA MET A 81 -0.76 -8.19 8.74
C MET A 81 -1.01 -7.73 10.18
N HIS A 82 0.05 -7.80 10.98
CA HIS A 82 0.11 -7.30 12.35
C HIS A 82 1.37 -6.46 12.55
N HIS A 83 1.35 -5.24 12.01
CA HIS A 83 2.47 -4.30 12.13
C HIS A 83 1.92 -2.87 12.23
N GLU A 84 2.57 -2.01 13.03
CA GLU A 84 2.08 -0.66 13.29
C GLU A 84 2.03 0.22 12.04
N ASN A 85 3.00 0.11 11.13
CA ASN A 85 3.05 0.89 9.87
C ASN A 85 2.37 0.22 8.67
N VAL A 86 1.54 -0.80 8.93
CA VAL A 86 0.83 -1.57 7.91
C VAL A 86 -0.65 -1.57 8.26
N ILE A 87 -1.54 -1.32 7.29
CA ILE A 87 -2.97 -1.35 7.58
C ILE A 87 -3.41 -2.78 7.89
N GLY A 88 -4.17 -2.93 8.97
CA GLY A 88 -4.77 -4.19 9.40
C GLY A 88 -6.27 -4.06 9.59
N LEU A 89 -6.95 -5.18 9.81
CA LEU A 89 -8.39 -5.22 10.04
C LEU A 89 -8.76 -5.04 11.52
N LEU A 90 -9.77 -4.21 11.75
CA LEU A 90 -10.48 -4.09 13.02
C LEU A 90 -11.73 -4.99 13.04
N ASP A 91 -12.42 -5.11 11.91
CA ASP A 91 -13.58 -5.98 11.69
C ASP A 91 -13.70 -6.36 10.21
N VAL A 92 -14.40 -7.46 9.95
CA VAL A 92 -14.91 -7.82 8.63
C VAL A 92 -16.29 -8.40 8.80
N PHE A 93 -17.22 -8.00 7.93
CA PHE A 93 -18.59 -8.44 8.05
C PHE A 93 -19.31 -8.52 6.71
N THR A 94 -20.39 -9.28 6.70
CA THR A 94 -21.39 -9.31 5.64
C THR A 94 -22.78 -9.19 6.27
N PRO A 95 -23.73 -8.48 5.65
CA PRO A 95 -25.12 -8.49 6.08
C PRO A 95 -25.81 -9.84 5.79
N ASP A 96 -25.30 -10.59 4.81
CA ASP A 96 -25.90 -11.84 4.30
C ASP A 96 -25.86 -12.95 5.37
N GLU A 97 -26.93 -13.73 5.51
CA GLU A 97 -27.04 -14.75 6.57
C GLU A 97 -26.45 -16.11 6.16
N THR A 98 -26.52 -16.42 4.87
CA THR A 98 -26.16 -17.72 4.31
C THR A 98 -25.13 -17.56 3.20
N LEU A 99 -24.46 -18.66 2.85
CA LEU A 99 -23.54 -18.69 1.72
C LEU A 99 -24.26 -18.45 0.38
N ASP A 100 -25.52 -18.88 0.28
CA ASP A 100 -26.29 -18.77 -0.97
C ASP A 100 -26.61 -17.30 -1.29
N ASP A 101 -26.87 -16.50 -0.24
CA ASP A 101 -27.13 -15.06 -0.35
C ASP A 101 -25.85 -14.22 -0.35
N PHE A 102 -24.68 -14.82 -0.11
CA PHE A 102 -23.44 -14.08 0.08
C PHE A 102 -23.03 -13.33 -1.19
N THR A 103 -23.08 -12.00 -1.14
CA THR A 103 -22.82 -11.12 -2.29
C THR A 103 -21.86 -9.99 -1.96
N ASP A 104 -21.98 -9.43 -0.75
CA ASP A 104 -21.21 -8.28 -0.31
C ASP A 104 -20.51 -8.58 1.02
N PHE A 105 -19.30 -8.05 1.18
CA PHE A 105 -18.65 -7.94 2.49
C PHE A 105 -17.90 -6.62 2.61
N TYR A 106 -17.65 -6.25 3.86
CA TYR A 106 -17.11 -4.96 4.27
C TYR A 106 -15.87 -5.18 5.11
N LEU A 107 -14.84 -4.38 4.85
CA LEU A 107 -13.58 -4.38 5.58
C LEU A 107 -13.54 -3.12 6.47
N VAL A 108 -13.27 -3.28 7.76
CA VAL A 108 -13.14 -2.16 8.71
C VAL A 108 -11.69 -2.02 9.12
N MET A 109 -11.13 -0.83 8.97
CA MET A 109 -9.72 -0.50 9.21
C MET A 109 -9.61 0.78 10.06
N PRO A 110 -8.46 1.04 10.68
CA PRO A 110 -8.19 2.34 11.30
C PRO A 110 -8.38 3.49 10.29
N PHE A 111 -9.04 4.56 10.71
CA PHE A 111 -9.17 5.76 9.88
C PHE A 111 -7.91 6.61 9.99
N MET A 112 -7.23 6.84 8.87
CA MET A 112 -5.97 7.58 8.85
C MET A 112 -6.13 9.06 8.49
N GLY A 113 -7.32 9.61 8.27
CA GLY A 113 -7.47 11.04 7.94
C GLY A 113 -7.16 11.38 6.48
N THR A 114 -5.89 11.32 6.07
CA THR A 114 -5.44 11.70 4.71
C THR A 114 -4.44 10.70 4.12
N ASP A 115 -4.13 10.88 2.83
CA ASP A 115 -3.01 10.23 2.15
C ASP A 115 -1.82 11.19 2.03
N LEU A 116 -0.60 10.62 1.97
CA LEU A 116 0.65 11.39 1.90
C LEU A 116 0.69 12.32 0.68
N GLY A 117 0.10 11.89 -0.45
CA GLY A 117 0.03 12.68 -1.67
C GLY A 117 -0.77 13.97 -1.52
N LYS A 118 -1.86 13.95 -0.74
CA LYS A 118 -2.59 15.16 -0.34
C LYS A 118 -1.81 15.97 0.69
N LEU A 119 -1.20 15.32 1.69
CA LEU A 119 -0.43 16.01 2.73
C LEU A 119 0.69 16.87 2.10
N MET A 120 1.48 16.30 1.19
CA MET A 120 2.57 17.00 0.48
C MET A 120 2.10 18.17 -0.40
N LYS A 121 0.81 18.21 -0.79
CA LYS A 121 0.24 19.33 -1.56
C LYS A 121 -0.24 20.47 -0.67
N HIS A 122 -0.59 20.18 0.58
CA HIS A 122 -1.16 21.14 1.50
C HIS A 122 -0.14 21.68 2.51
N GLU A 123 0.90 20.90 2.82
CA GLU A 123 1.92 21.24 3.82
C GLU A 123 3.33 21.03 3.27
N THR A 124 4.24 21.95 3.61
CA THR A 124 5.68 21.73 3.51
C THR A 124 6.14 20.96 4.74
N LEU A 125 6.77 19.80 4.53
CA LEU A 125 7.22 18.94 5.62
C LEU A 125 8.59 19.41 6.15
N SER A 126 8.75 19.42 7.48
CA SER A 126 10.05 19.64 8.13
C SER A 126 10.93 18.40 8.01
N GLU A 127 12.26 18.58 8.17
CA GLU A 127 13.23 17.46 8.15
C GLU A 127 12.83 16.35 9.13
N ASP A 128 12.45 16.69 10.37
CA ASP A 128 12.03 15.71 11.38
C ASP A 128 10.79 14.92 10.95
N ARG A 129 9.82 15.58 10.27
CA ARG A 129 8.63 14.88 9.74
C ARG A 129 8.99 13.98 8.56
N VAL A 130 9.89 14.42 7.68
CA VAL A 130 10.41 13.57 6.59
C VAL A 130 11.11 12.35 7.17
N GLN A 131 12.02 12.56 8.13
CA GLN A 131 12.74 11.50 8.83
C GLN A 131 11.76 10.48 9.43
N PHE A 132 10.76 10.94 10.19
CA PHE A 132 9.79 10.08 10.85
C PHE A 132 8.88 9.31 9.87
N LEU A 133 8.42 9.95 8.80
CA LEU A 133 7.59 9.29 7.79
C LEU A 133 8.38 8.25 6.99
N VAL A 134 9.60 8.56 6.56
CA VAL A 134 10.45 7.59 5.84
C VAL A 134 10.84 6.43 6.74
N TYR A 135 11.15 6.69 8.01
CA TYR A 135 11.42 5.64 9.00
C TYR A 135 10.27 4.64 9.10
N GLN A 136 9.04 5.13 9.25
CA GLN A 136 7.83 4.30 9.29
C GLN A 136 7.58 3.54 7.97
N MET A 137 7.85 4.16 6.82
CA MET A 137 7.78 3.45 5.53
C MET A 137 8.75 2.28 5.49
N LEU A 138 10.01 2.50 5.88
CA LEU A 138 11.05 1.45 5.86
C LEU A 138 10.75 0.33 6.86
N LYS A 139 10.23 0.65 8.06
CA LYS A 139 9.75 -0.35 9.03
C LYS A 139 8.67 -1.23 8.40
N GLY A 140 7.64 -0.64 7.79
CA GLY A 140 6.57 -1.39 7.13
C GLY A 140 7.01 -2.17 5.88
N LEU A 141 8.00 -1.66 5.14
CA LEU A 141 8.50 -2.25 3.88
C LEU A 141 9.44 -3.44 4.06
N ARG A 142 10.12 -3.54 5.20
CA ARG A 142 10.93 -4.72 5.54
C ARG A 142 10.15 -6.02 5.32
N ASP A 143 8.84 -5.96 5.53
CA ASP A 143 7.96 -7.11 5.45
C ASP A 143 7.05 -7.12 4.20
N LEU A 144 6.94 -6.04 3.42
CA LEU A 144 5.89 -5.88 2.41
C LEU A 144 6.23 -5.02 1.19
N LYS A 145 5.54 -5.30 0.08
CA LYS A 145 5.50 -4.46 -1.12
C LYS A 145 4.46 -3.35 -0.94
N PRO A 146 4.78 -2.07 -1.16
CA PRO A 146 3.89 -0.95 -0.91
C PRO A 146 2.85 -0.77 -2.03
N GLY A 147 1.67 -0.36 -1.60
CA GLY A 147 0.79 0.56 -2.31
C GLY A 147 0.29 1.62 -1.33
N ASN A 148 -0.19 2.75 -1.86
CA ASN A 148 -0.79 3.93 -1.20
C ASN A 148 -0.48 4.16 0.31
N LEU A 149 0.15 5.29 0.62
CA LEU A 149 0.53 5.66 2.00
C LEU A 149 -0.53 6.57 2.63
N ALA A 150 -1.04 6.17 3.80
CA ALA A 150 -1.97 6.96 4.60
C ALA A 150 -1.30 7.50 5.86
N VAL A 151 -1.67 8.71 6.26
CA VAL A 151 -1.04 9.47 7.35
C VAL A 151 -2.09 10.20 8.17
N ASN A 152 -2.05 10.04 9.49
CA ASN A 152 -2.96 10.73 10.42
C ASN A 152 -2.40 12.04 10.98
N GLU A 153 -3.17 12.69 11.86
CA GLU A 153 -2.83 14.00 12.46
C GLU A 153 -1.55 13.95 13.31
N ASP A 154 -1.23 12.78 13.86
CA ASP A 154 -0.03 12.53 14.68
C ASP A 154 1.20 12.13 13.82
N CYS A 155 1.10 12.23 12.48
CA CYS A 155 2.13 11.78 11.53
C CYS A 155 2.44 10.27 11.60
N GLU A 156 1.52 9.46 12.11
CA GLU A 156 1.62 8.00 12.02
C GLU A 156 1.26 7.56 10.60
N LEU A 157 2.08 6.70 10.01
CA LEU A 157 1.94 6.21 8.66
C LEU A 157 1.49 4.76 8.65
N LYS A 158 0.53 4.43 7.77
CA LYS A 158 0.17 3.06 7.42
C LYS A 158 0.17 2.84 5.91
N ILE A 159 0.83 1.78 5.47
CA ILE A 159 0.79 1.30 4.08
C ILE A 159 -0.56 0.60 3.85
N LEU A 160 -1.28 0.95 2.77
CA LEU A 160 -2.67 0.52 2.56
C LEU A 160 -2.87 -0.66 1.59
N ASP A 161 -2.17 -0.67 0.45
CA ASP A 161 -2.54 -1.52 -0.69
C ASP A 161 -1.56 -2.69 -0.90
N PHE A 162 -1.92 -3.87 -0.40
CA PHE A 162 -1.13 -5.11 -0.58
C PHE A 162 -1.74 -6.07 -1.62
N GLY A 163 -3.05 -5.98 -1.84
CA GLY A 163 -3.82 -6.91 -2.68
C GLY A 163 -3.60 -6.75 -4.19
N LEU A 164 -2.74 -5.82 -4.63
CA LEU A 164 -2.47 -5.52 -6.04
C LEU A 164 -1.01 -5.73 -6.46
N ALA A 165 -0.14 -6.20 -5.56
CA ALA A 165 1.18 -6.68 -5.96
C ALA A 165 0.99 -7.84 -6.95
N ARG A 166 1.09 -7.55 -8.24
CA ARG A 166 0.96 -8.52 -9.32
C ARG A 166 2.22 -9.36 -9.30
N GLN A 167 2.10 -10.67 -9.07
CA GLN A 167 3.10 -11.57 -9.62
C GLN A 167 2.85 -11.59 -11.14
N ALA A 168 3.79 -11.04 -11.90
CA ALA A 168 4.09 -11.38 -13.29
C ALA A 168 2.91 -11.78 -14.23
N ASP A 169 1.82 -11.01 -14.27
CA ASP A 169 0.89 -11.11 -15.41
C ASP A 169 1.50 -10.37 -16.61
N SER A 170 1.51 -11.05 -17.77
CA SER A 170 1.99 -10.55 -19.07
C SER A 170 1.22 -9.33 -19.58
N GLU A 171 0.11 -8.97 -18.93
CA GLU A 171 -0.67 -7.76 -19.19
C GLU A 171 -0.31 -6.63 -18.21
N MET A 172 0.90 -6.10 -18.35
CA MET A 172 1.24 -4.72 -17.96
C MET A 172 0.62 -3.69 -18.92
N THR A 173 -0.54 -4.00 -19.52
CA THR A 173 -1.24 -3.13 -20.46
C THR A 173 -1.79 -1.92 -19.72
N GLY A 174 -1.05 -0.80 -19.81
CA GLY A 174 -1.61 0.54 -19.99
C GLY A 174 -2.55 1.12 -18.94
N TYR A 175 -2.62 0.59 -17.70
CA TYR A 175 -3.50 1.16 -16.68
C TYR A 175 -2.77 2.12 -15.72
N VAL A 176 -3.32 3.34 -15.71
CA VAL A 176 -2.86 4.56 -15.06
C VAL A 176 -2.85 4.42 -13.54
N VAL A 177 -1.67 4.18 -12.98
CA VAL A 177 -1.29 4.57 -11.61
C VAL A 177 0.10 5.20 -11.74
N THR A 178 0.31 6.33 -11.07
CA THR A 178 1.45 7.24 -11.18
C THR A 178 2.79 6.51 -11.36
N ARG A 179 3.39 6.60 -12.56
CA ARG A 179 4.64 5.90 -12.92
C ARG A 179 5.89 6.48 -12.26
N TRP A 180 5.80 7.68 -11.70
CA TRP A 180 6.93 8.49 -11.25
C TRP A 180 7.76 7.86 -10.12
N TYR A 181 7.18 6.92 -9.37
CA TYR A 181 7.84 6.21 -8.27
C TYR A 181 8.31 4.79 -8.64
N ARG A 182 8.09 4.34 -9.88
CA ARG A 182 8.49 2.99 -10.31
C ARG A 182 9.99 2.91 -10.53
N ALA A 183 10.60 1.82 -10.05
CA ALA A 183 12.00 1.50 -10.31
C ALA A 183 12.26 1.28 -11.83
N PRO A 184 13.47 1.58 -12.34
CA PRO A 184 13.78 1.46 -13.76
C PRO A 184 13.56 0.04 -14.31
N GLU A 185 13.80 -1.00 -13.52
CA GLU A 185 13.54 -2.38 -13.88
C GLU A 185 12.06 -2.74 -14.03
N VAL A 186 11.17 -2.03 -13.32
CA VAL A 186 9.71 -2.14 -13.46
C VAL A 186 9.22 -1.42 -14.71
N ILE A 187 9.85 -0.30 -15.06
CA ILE A 187 9.49 0.46 -16.28
C ILE A 187 9.83 -0.34 -17.54
N LEU A 188 10.93 -1.07 -17.53
CA LEU A 188 11.46 -1.78 -18.71
C LEU A 188 11.20 -3.29 -18.71
N ASN A 189 10.64 -3.84 -17.62
CA ASN A 189 10.43 -5.28 -17.43
C ASN A 189 11.67 -6.11 -17.76
N TRP A 190 12.87 -5.61 -17.41
CA TRP A 190 14.14 -6.10 -17.97
C TRP A 190 14.88 -7.11 -17.08
N MET A 191 14.40 -7.36 -15.86
CA MET A 191 14.98 -8.26 -14.86
C MET A 191 13.88 -8.75 -13.91
N HIS A 192 14.10 -9.90 -13.26
CA HIS A 192 13.20 -10.37 -12.20
C HIS A 192 13.19 -9.38 -11.02
N TYR A 193 11.99 -8.99 -10.59
CA TYR A 193 11.79 -8.01 -9.53
C TYR A 193 12.23 -8.55 -8.17
N THR A 194 13.05 -7.77 -7.47
CA THR A 194 13.46 -7.99 -6.08
C THR A 194 12.65 -7.09 -5.13
N GLN A 195 12.87 -7.20 -3.83
CA GLN A 195 12.30 -6.28 -2.83
C GLN A 195 12.90 -4.86 -2.91
N THR A 196 14.05 -4.68 -3.57
CA THR A 196 14.72 -3.37 -3.70
C THR A 196 14.06 -2.43 -4.72
N VAL A 197 13.01 -2.89 -5.44
CA VAL A 197 12.12 -2.01 -6.22
C VAL A 197 11.38 -1.02 -5.32
N ASP A 198 11.06 -1.43 -4.09
CA ASP A 198 10.29 -0.62 -3.15
C ASP A 198 11.16 0.46 -2.51
N ILE A 199 12.45 0.17 -2.31
CA ILE A 199 13.45 1.13 -1.84
C ILE A 199 13.62 2.29 -2.83
N TRP A 200 13.57 2.00 -4.14
CA TRP A 200 13.56 3.05 -5.15
C TRP A 200 12.35 3.98 -4.99
N SER A 201 11.16 3.40 -4.79
CA SER A 201 9.94 4.18 -4.56
C SER A 201 10.05 5.06 -3.32
N VAL A 202 10.60 4.54 -2.21
CA VAL A 202 10.89 5.33 -1.00
C VAL A 202 11.83 6.49 -1.30
N GLY A 203 12.92 6.25 -2.04
CA GLY A 203 13.86 7.30 -2.43
C GLY A 203 13.18 8.43 -3.23
N CYS A 204 12.32 8.08 -4.18
CA CYS A 204 11.53 9.06 -4.92
C CYS A 204 10.58 9.87 -4.02
N ILE A 205 9.89 9.19 -3.09
CA ILE A 205 8.94 9.84 -2.16
C ILE A 205 9.69 10.75 -1.19
N MET A 206 10.82 10.31 -0.64
CA MET A 206 11.67 11.10 0.25
C MET A 206 12.18 12.36 -0.44
N ALA A 207 12.68 12.25 -1.68
CA ALA A 207 13.13 13.40 -2.45
C ALA A 207 11.97 14.38 -2.76
N GLU A 208 10.76 13.87 -3.03
CA GLU A 208 9.58 14.72 -3.23
C GLU A 208 9.14 15.41 -1.95
N MET A 209 9.18 14.73 -0.80
CA MET A 209 8.88 15.34 0.50
C MET A 209 9.85 16.49 0.84
N ILE A 210 11.13 16.33 0.52
CA ILE A 210 12.17 17.35 0.78
C ILE A 210 12.02 18.55 -0.18
N THR A 211 11.75 18.29 -1.46
CA THR A 211 11.79 19.34 -2.50
C THR A 211 10.43 19.94 -2.84
N GLY A 212 9.34 19.29 -2.41
CA GLY A 212 7.97 19.58 -2.83
C GLY A 212 7.70 19.29 -4.30
N LYS A 213 8.60 18.56 -4.99
CA LYS A 213 8.52 18.29 -6.43
C LYS A 213 8.76 16.83 -6.72
N ILE A 214 7.95 16.27 -7.61
CA ILE A 214 8.15 14.93 -8.16
C ILE A 214 9.56 14.85 -8.76
N LEU A 215 10.37 13.91 -8.26
CA LEU A 215 11.77 13.78 -8.66
C LEU A 215 11.92 13.37 -10.14
N PHE A 216 11.17 12.35 -10.58
CA PHE A 216 11.22 11.83 -11.94
C PHE A 216 9.85 11.91 -12.61
N LYS A 217 9.60 13.01 -13.32
CA LYS A 217 8.28 13.28 -13.92
C LYS A 217 8.26 13.03 -15.43
N GLY A 218 8.23 11.76 -15.83
CA GLY A 218 8.14 11.35 -17.24
C GLY A 218 6.70 11.28 -17.78
N ASN A 219 6.54 11.63 -19.05
CA ASN A 219 5.27 11.60 -19.78
C ASN A 219 4.89 10.19 -20.27
N ASP A 220 5.90 9.35 -20.58
CA ASP A 220 5.78 7.95 -20.97
C ASP A 220 6.93 7.11 -20.37
N HIS A 221 7.02 5.82 -20.70
CA HIS A 221 8.06 4.93 -20.15
C HIS A 221 9.49 5.34 -20.55
N LEU A 222 9.69 5.80 -21.79
CA LEU A 222 11.01 6.19 -22.27
C LEU A 222 11.41 7.54 -21.69
N ASP A 223 10.48 8.48 -21.64
CA ASP A 223 10.69 9.78 -21.01
C ASP A 223 10.98 9.64 -19.51
N GLN A 224 10.28 8.75 -18.81
CA GLN A 224 10.55 8.42 -17.41
C GLN A 224 11.99 7.93 -17.22
N LEU A 225 12.48 7.04 -18.08
CA LEU A 225 13.85 6.55 -17.99
C LEU A 225 14.86 7.67 -18.24
N LYS A 226 14.61 8.55 -19.22
CA LYS A 226 15.45 9.72 -19.47
C LYS A 226 15.53 10.64 -18.25
N GLU A 227 14.41 10.93 -17.60
CA GLU A 227 14.39 11.73 -16.36
C GLU A 227 15.21 11.08 -15.24
N ILE A 228 15.16 9.75 -15.12
CA ILE A 228 15.99 9.01 -14.17
C ILE A 228 17.48 9.18 -14.48
N MET A 229 17.90 8.90 -15.72
CA MET A 229 19.31 8.96 -16.12
C MET A 229 19.90 10.37 -16.10
N LYS A 230 19.07 11.42 -16.23
CA LYS A 230 19.51 12.81 -16.01
C LYS A 230 20.03 13.06 -14.59
N VAL A 231 19.70 12.20 -13.63
CA VAL A 231 20.14 12.29 -12.23
C VAL A 231 21.15 11.20 -11.91
N THR A 232 20.85 9.95 -12.25
CA THR A 232 21.70 8.79 -11.91
C THR A 232 22.90 8.60 -12.83
N GLY A 233 22.93 9.29 -13.97
CA GLY A 233 23.84 9.00 -15.07
C GLY A 233 23.42 7.77 -15.89
N THR A 234 24.09 7.56 -17.01
CA THR A 234 23.95 6.33 -17.81
C THR A 234 24.66 5.16 -17.12
N PRO A 235 24.07 3.96 -17.09
CA PRO A 235 24.69 2.83 -16.41
C PRO A 235 25.93 2.31 -17.17
N PRO A 236 26.87 1.67 -16.46
CA PRO A 236 28.06 1.10 -17.08
C PRO A 236 27.70 -0.06 -18.03
N ALA A 237 28.59 -0.34 -18.98
CA ALA A 237 28.40 -1.39 -19.97
C ALA A 237 28.11 -2.77 -19.34
N GLU A 238 28.70 -3.07 -18.19
CA GLU A 238 28.46 -4.30 -17.42
C GLU A 238 26.99 -4.45 -16.99
N PHE A 239 26.37 -3.36 -16.52
CA PHE A 239 24.95 -3.36 -16.15
C PHE A 239 24.06 -3.54 -17.39
N VAL A 240 24.40 -2.89 -18.50
CA VAL A 240 23.65 -3.06 -19.76
C VAL A 240 23.69 -4.52 -20.24
N GLN A 241 24.77 -5.27 -19.96
CA GLN A 241 24.84 -6.69 -20.29
C GLN A 241 23.92 -7.57 -19.42
N LYS A 242 23.67 -7.21 -18.14
CA LYS A 242 22.77 -7.92 -17.22
C LYS A 242 21.29 -7.89 -17.65
N LEU A 243 20.90 -6.93 -18.49
CA LEU A 243 19.52 -6.77 -18.96
C LEU A 243 19.02 -7.99 -19.75
N GLN A 244 17.78 -8.42 -19.53
CA GLN A 244 17.22 -9.59 -20.24
C GLN A 244 16.61 -9.22 -21.61
N SER A 245 16.05 -8.01 -21.75
CA SER A 245 15.45 -7.55 -23.01
C SER A 245 16.49 -7.03 -24.01
N ALA A 246 16.44 -7.53 -25.24
CA ALA A 246 17.30 -7.07 -26.34
C ALA A 246 16.96 -5.65 -26.79
N GLU A 247 15.67 -5.30 -26.77
CA GLU A 247 15.14 -3.98 -27.08
C GLU A 247 15.68 -2.94 -26.09
N ALA A 248 15.61 -3.26 -24.79
CA ALA A 248 16.14 -2.41 -23.74
C ALA A 248 17.67 -2.24 -23.87
N LYS A 249 18.41 -3.32 -24.15
CA LYS A 249 19.86 -3.25 -24.42
C LYS A 249 20.21 -2.30 -25.57
N ASN A 250 19.50 -2.40 -26.69
CA ASN A 250 19.73 -1.57 -27.86
C ASN A 250 19.37 -0.10 -27.59
N TYR A 251 18.29 0.14 -26.86
CA TYR A 251 17.93 1.49 -26.41
C TYR A 251 19.02 2.11 -25.56
N MET A 252 19.51 1.40 -24.54
CA MET A 252 20.55 1.90 -23.62
C MET A 252 21.87 2.21 -24.33
N LYS A 253 22.27 1.38 -25.31
CA LYS A 253 23.46 1.62 -26.14
C LYS A 253 23.36 2.85 -27.03
N GLY A 254 22.15 3.27 -27.39
CA GLY A 254 21.91 4.43 -28.26
C GLY A 254 21.83 5.76 -27.52
N LEU A 255 21.89 5.76 -26.19
CA LEU A 255 21.82 6.97 -25.38
C LEU A 255 23.16 7.69 -25.33
N PRO A 256 23.17 9.04 -25.37
CA PRO A 256 24.36 9.80 -25.01
C PRO A 256 24.79 9.48 -23.57
N GLU A 257 26.09 9.41 -23.35
CA GLU A 257 26.65 9.21 -22.01
C GLU A 257 26.31 10.41 -21.11
N LEU A 258 25.80 10.11 -19.90
CA LEU A 258 25.42 11.10 -18.90
C LEU A 258 26.16 10.79 -17.60
N GLU A 259 26.79 11.81 -17.04
CA GLU A 259 27.42 11.74 -15.72
C GLU A 259 26.36 11.76 -14.61
N LYS A 260 26.64 11.04 -13.51
CA LYS A 260 25.82 11.11 -12.29
C LYS A 260 25.85 12.55 -11.75
N LYS A 261 24.68 13.12 -11.48
CA LYS A 261 24.60 14.42 -10.81
C LYS A 261 24.91 14.29 -9.33
N ASP A 262 25.54 15.31 -8.78
CA ASP A 262 25.64 15.49 -7.34
C ASP A 262 24.24 15.76 -6.75
N PHE A 263 23.80 14.91 -5.83
CA PHE A 263 22.49 15.02 -5.22
C PHE A 263 22.35 16.29 -4.37
N ALA A 264 23.43 16.76 -3.73
CA ALA A 264 23.42 17.99 -2.96
C ALA A 264 23.12 19.23 -3.84
N SER A 265 23.44 19.17 -5.14
CA SER A 265 23.22 20.29 -6.06
C SER A 265 21.75 20.61 -6.32
N PHE A 266 20.85 19.63 -6.18
CA PHE A 266 19.40 19.82 -6.39
C PHE A 266 18.56 19.56 -5.14
N LEU A 267 19.10 18.89 -4.13
CA LEU A 267 18.50 18.73 -2.80
C LEU A 267 18.98 19.84 -1.85
N THR A 268 18.83 21.11 -2.25
CA THR A 268 19.46 22.26 -1.58
C THR A 268 19.03 22.49 -0.12
N HIS A 269 17.95 21.85 0.33
CA HIS A 269 17.42 21.95 1.69
C HIS A 269 17.56 20.64 2.50
N ALA A 270 18.15 19.59 1.92
CA ALA A 270 18.36 18.32 2.59
C ALA A 270 19.58 18.37 3.51
N SER A 271 19.51 17.66 4.64
CA SER A 271 20.71 17.38 5.44
C SER A 271 21.71 16.51 4.65
N PRO A 272 23.02 16.58 4.93
CA PRO A 272 24.00 15.69 4.30
C PRO A 272 23.68 14.20 4.50
N LEU A 273 23.05 13.85 5.63
CA LEU A 273 22.60 12.49 5.92
C LEU A 273 21.41 12.07 5.03
N ALA A 274 20.45 12.96 4.80
CA ALA A 274 19.35 12.71 3.86
C ALA A 274 19.86 12.52 2.43
N VAL A 275 20.81 13.36 1.99
CA VAL A 275 21.47 13.23 0.68
C VAL A 275 22.16 11.87 0.57
N ASN A 276 22.97 11.49 1.56
CA ASN A 276 23.69 10.22 1.53
C ASN A 276 22.74 9.00 1.49
N LEU A 277 21.64 9.05 2.24
CA LEU A 277 20.63 8.00 2.20
C LEU A 277 19.97 7.91 0.81
N LEU A 278 19.59 9.03 0.21
CA LEU A 278 19.01 9.08 -1.13
C LEU A 278 19.96 8.54 -2.21
N GLU A 279 21.26 8.83 -2.11
CA GLU A 279 22.25 8.27 -3.03
C GLU A 279 22.38 6.74 -2.92
N LYS A 280 22.12 6.18 -1.74
CA LYS A 280 22.11 4.72 -1.48
C LYS A 280 20.81 4.05 -1.94
N MET A 281 19.69 4.78 -1.94
CA MET A 281 18.39 4.28 -2.40
C MET A 281 18.22 4.36 -3.92
N LEU A 282 18.65 5.47 -4.54
CA LEU A 282 18.40 5.80 -5.96
C LEU A 282 19.56 5.36 -6.86
N VAL A 283 19.95 4.09 -6.74
CA VAL A 283 20.98 3.44 -7.56
C VAL A 283 20.33 2.66 -8.69
N LEU A 284 20.84 2.75 -9.93
CA LEU A 284 20.25 2.02 -11.06
C LEU A 284 20.31 0.50 -10.87
N ASP A 285 21.46 -0.03 -10.45
CA ASP A 285 21.62 -1.46 -10.17
C ASP A 285 20.89 -1.84 -8.88
N ALA A 286 19.83 -2.64 -9.01
CA ALA A 286 18.98 -3.08 -7.91
C ALA A 286 19.73 -3.93 -6.88
N GLU A 287 20.83 -4.58 -7.28
CA GLU A 287 21.70 -5.37 -6.39
C GLU A 287 22.61 -4.49 -5.52
N GLN A 288 22.82 -3.22 -5.91
CA GLN A 288 23.65 -2.26 -5.18
C GLN A 288 22.83 -1.30 -4.32
N ARG A 289 21.50 -1.34 -4.43
CA ARG A 289 20.61 -0.56 -3.56
C ARG A 289 20.62 -1.14 -2.15
N VAL A 290 20.60 -0.24 -1.16
CA VAL A 290 20.39 -0.65 0.23
C VAL A 290 19.06 -1.38 0.40
N THR A 291 19.03 -2.34 1.31
CA THR A 291 17.81 -2.98 1.78
C THR A 291 17.08 -2.10 2.81
N ALA A 292 15.82 -2.43 3.12
CA ALA A 292 15.08 -1.72 4.16
C ALA A 292 15.78 -1.78 5.52
N ALA A 293 16.35 -2.94 5.88
CA ALA A 293 17.08 -3.12 7.13
C ALA A 293 18.37 -2.27 7.19
N GLU A 294 19.14 -2.25 6.10
CA GLU A 294 20.34 -1.41 6.00
C GLU A 294 20.00 0.08 6.01
N ALA A 295 18.89 0.48 5.38
CA ALA A 295 18.40 1.85 5.40
C ALA A 295 17.95 2.28 6.79
N LEU A 296 17.26 1.41 7.56
CA LEU A 296 16.86 1.69 8.95
C LEU A 296 18.05 1.88 9.89
N ALA A 297 19.16 1.17 9.64
CA ALA A 297 20.41 1.33 10.39
C ALA A 297 21.25 2.55 9.97
N HIS A 298 20.77 3.35 9.00
CA HIS A 298 21.50 4.52 8.52
C HIS A 298 21.53 5.64 9.59
N PRO A 299 22.64 6.42 9.72
CA PRO A 299 22.73 7.52 10.69
C PRO A 299 21.64 8.59 10.57
N TYR A 300 20.99 8.67 9.39
CA TYR A 300 19.82 9.53 9.20
C TYR A 300 18.67 9.20 10.15
N PHE A 301 18.57 7.98 10.71
CA PHE A 301 17.51 7.58 11.64
C PHE A 301 18.01 7.34 13.07
N GLU A 302 19.24 7.75 13.42
CA GLU A 302 19.85 7.46 14.72
C GLU A 302 18.99 7.96 15.91
N SER A 303 18.28 9.07 15.75
CA SER A 303 17.38 9.62 16.78
C SER A 303 16.07 8.84 16.97
N LEU A 304 15.72 7.94 16.05
CA LEU A 304 14.48 7.16 16.04
C LEU A 304 14.71 5.66 16.21
N HIS A 305 15.96 5.19 16.06
CA HIS A 305 16.27 3.77 15.99
C HIS A 305 16.17 3.12 17.37
N ASP A 306 15.16 2.27 17.55
CA ASP A 306 15.06 1.31 18.65
C ASP A 306 15.13 -0.12 18.10
N THR A 307 16.22 -0.83 18.40
CA THR A 307 16.44 -2.20 17.93
C THR A 307 15.56 -3.24 18.61
N GLU A 308 14.92 -2.90 19.74
CA GLU A 308 14.06 -3.82 20.50
C GLU A 308 12.61 -3.86 19.97
N ASP A 309 12.22 -2.91 19.11
CA ASP A 309 10.84 -2.73 18.64
C ASP A 309 10.61 -3.17 17.19
N GLU A 310 11.34 -4.22 16.76
CA GLU A 310 11.32 -4.73 15.39
C GLU A 310 10.79 -6.18 15.30
N PRO A 311 9.46 -6.38 15.30
CA PRO A 311 8.88 -7.71 15.14
C PRO A 311 9.16 -8.26 13.73
N LYS A 312 9.60 -9.51 13.63
CA LYS A 312 9.67 -10.22 12.34
C LYS A 312 8.28 -10.72 11.96
N ALA A 313 7.74 -10.28 10.82
CA ALA A 313 6.47 -10.82 10.33
C ALA A 313 6.58 -12.33 10.04
N GLN A 314 5.52 -13.07 10.32
CA GLN A 314 5.41 -14.45 9.87
C GLN A 314 5.30 -14.47 8.34
N LYS A 315 5.94 -15.43 7.68
CA LYS A 315 5.81 -15.58 6.22
C LYS A 315 4.35 -15.81 5.86
N TYR A 316 3.86 -15.06 4.87
CA TYR A 316 2.55 -15.27 4.29
C TYR A 316 2.57 -16.52 3.40
N ASP A 317 1.60 -17.40 3.59
CA ASP A 317 1.41 -18.59 2.75
C ASP A 317 0.51 -18.24 1.56
N ASP A 318 1.15 -17.97 0.42
CA ASP A 318 0.50 -17.63 -0.85
C ASP A 318 0.04 -18.86 -1.65
N SER A 319 0.38 -20.08 -1.22
CA SER A 319 0.00 -21.31 -1.93
C SER A 319 -1.52 -21.46 -2.08
N PHE A 320 -2.29 -20.93 -1.14
CA PHE A 320 -3.75 -20.92 -1.20
C PHE A 320 -4.33 -19.90 -2.17
N ASP A 321 -3.58 -18.87 -2.56
CA ASP A 321 -4.06 -17.81 -3.44
C ASP A 321 -4.02 -18.25 -4.91
N ASP A 322 -3.11 -19.16 -5.26
CA ASP A 322 -2.88 -19.63 -6.64
C ASP A 322 -3.54 -20.97 -6.98
N VAL A 323 -4.37 -21.50 -6.08
CA VAL A 323 -5.23 -22.65 -6.39
C VAL A 323 -6.35 -22.21 -7.35
N ASP A 324 -6.45 -22.93 -8.47
CA ASP A 324 -7.59 -22.81 -9.38
C ASP A 324 -8.88 -23.21 -8.67
N ARG A 325 -9.84 -22.28 -8.63
CA ARG A 325 -11.14 -22.47 -8.00
C ARG A 325 -12.22 -21.85 -8.87
N THR A 326 -13.36 -22.51 -8.91
CA THR A 326 -14.60 -21.97 -9.47
C THR A 326 -15.06 -20.76 -8.65
N LEU A 327 -15.97 -19.96 -9.23
CA LEU A 327 -16.54 -18.80 -8.55
C LEU A 327 -17.22 -19.18 -7.21
N ASP A 328 -17.97 -20.28 -7.16
CA ASP A 328 -18.66 -20.73 -5.95
C ASP A 328 -17.69 -21.20 -4.86
N GLU A 329 -16.58 -21.83 -5.26
CA GLU A 329 -15.51 -22.19 -4.34
C GLU A 329 -14.83 -20.94 -3.75
N TRP A 330 -14.54 -19.93 -4.59
CA TRP A 330 -14.03 -18.65 -4.11
C TRP A 330 -14.99 -17.95 -3.14
N LYS A 331 -16.29 -17.92 -3.46
CA LYS A 331 -17.34 -17.41 -2.56
C LYS A 331 -17.32 -18.14 -1.23
N ARG A 332 -17.28 -19.48 -1.26
CA ARG A 332 -17.28 -20.33 -0.06
C ARG A 332 -16.06 -20.10 0.83
N VAL A 333 -14.85 -20.04 0.26
CA VAL A 333 -13.64 -19.80 1.06
C VAL A 333 -13.61 -18.37 1.61
N THR A 334 -14.04 -17.39 0.83
CA THR A 334 -14.15 -15.99 1.29
C THR A 334 -15.16 -15.86 2.42
N TYR A 335 -16.33 -16.51 2.30
CA TYR A 335 -17.35 -16.50 3.35
C TYR A 335 -16.82 -17.10 4.66
N LYS A 336 -16.07 -18.21 4.58
CA LYS A 336 -15.39 -18.78 5.75
C LYS A 336 -14.36 -17.83 6.37
N GLU A 337 -13.58 -17.12 5.56
CA GLU A 337 -12.63 -16.13 6.05
C GLU A 337 -13.30 -14.95 6.77
N VAL A 338 -14.45 -14.48 6.25
CA VAL A 338 -15.28 -13.44 6.89
C VAL A 338 -15.81 -13.92 8.23
N LEU A 339 -16.42 -15.11 8.29
CA LEU A 339 -17.03 -15.64 9.51
C LEU A 339 -16.00 -16.06 10.58
N SER A 340 -14.80 -16.46 10.17
CA SER A 340 -13.73 -16.87 11.09
C SER A 340 -12.92 -15.70 11.66
N PHE A 341 -13.21 -14.47 11.25
CA PHE A 341 -12.46 -13.32 11.70
C PHE A 341 -12.61 -13.12 13.22
N LYS A 342 -11.46 -12.90 13.88
CA LYS A 342 -11.38 -12.58 15.29
C LYS A 342 -10.83 -11.16 15.40
N PRO A 343 -11.60 -10.19 15.93
CA PRO A 343 -11.11 -8.84 16.12
C PRO A 343 -9.83 -8.82 16.96
N PRO A 344 -8.87 -7.94 16.65
CA PRO A 344 -7.68 -7.79 17.47
C PRO A 344 -8.07 -7.36 18.89
N ARG A 345 -7.33 -7.85 19.89
CA ARG A 345 -7.54 -7.45 21.29
C ARG A 345 -7.23 -5.95 21.40
N GLN A 346 -8.24 -5.15 21.71
CA GLN A 346 -8.03 -3.72 21.94
C GLN A 346 -7.34 -3.49 23.30
N PRO A 347 -6.24 -2.74 23.36
CA PRO A 347 -5.70 -2.25 24.63
C PRO A 347 -6.77 -1.38 25.31
N GLY A 348 -7.25 -1.78 26.50
CA GLY A 348 -8.19 -0.98 27.29
C GLY A 348 -9.67 -1.37 27.22
N ALA A 349 -10.05 -2.42 26.48
CA ALA A 349 -11.42 -2.93 26.56
C ALA A 349 -11.71 -3.51 27.95
N ARG A 350 -12.60 -2.87 28.73
CA ARG A 350 -13.12 -3.44 29.98
C ARG A 350 -13.76 -4.78 29.66
N VAL A 351 -13.24 -5.85 30.26
CA VAL A 351 -13.87 -7.17 30.25
C VAL A 351 -15.31 -6.98 30.78
N PRO A 352 -16.36 -7.35 30.02
CA PRO A 352 -17.69 -7.42 30.58
C PRO A 352 -17.62 -8.42 31.72
N LYS A 353 -17.92 -7.99 32.95
CA LYS A 353 -18.18 -8.94 34.04
C LYS A 353 -19.32 -9.82 33.56
N GLU A 354 -19.04 -11.08 33.27
CA GLU A 354 -20.07 -12.11 33.18
C GLU A 354 -20.84 -12.04 34.50
N THR A 355 -22.06 -11.52 34.44
CA THR A 355 -23.06 -11.74 35.48
C THR A 355 -23.40 -13.22 35.40
N ALA A 356 -22.74 -14.01 36.25
CA ALA A 356 -23.22 -15.31 36.63
C ALA A 356 -24.63 -15.16 37.21
N LEU A 357 -25.61 -15.74 36.53
CA LEU A 357 -26.84 -16.29 37.10
C LEU A 357 -27.30 -17.45 36.22
#